data_AF-A0A7S2Y715-F1
#
_entry.id   AF-A0A7S2Y715-F1
#
_cell.length_a   1.000
_cell.length_b   1.000
_cell.length_c   1.000
_cell.angle_alpha   90.00
_cell.angle_beta   90.00
_cell.angle_gamma   90.00
#
_symmetry.space_group_name_H-M   'P 1'
#
loop_
_entity.id
_entity.type
_entity.pdbx_description
1 polymer ?
#
loop_
_entity_poly.entity_id
_entity_poly.type
_entity_poly.pdbx_seq_one_letter_code
_entity_poly.pdbx_strand_id
1 'polypeptide(L)'
;PSIPICYQKKQDWSDLTSHADRTGKFGIPSEEIVETIHRIQCPTLRIQGLHVHVGTMMDHMAPFVDIAQHLQQLAVEIQQQTTQVIEILDLGGGLGIPFAPPDEYP
;
A
#
# COMPACT_ATOMS: atom_id res chain seq x y z
N PRO A 1 -32.35 3.24 -22.11
CA PRO A 1 -32.27 4.30 -21.09
C PRO A 1 -31.02 5.15 -21.29
N SER A 2 -31.18 6.45 -21.56
CA SER A 2 -30.15 7.40 -22.01
C SER A 2 -29.61 8.25 -20.85
N ILE A 3 -29.37 7.64 -19.68
CA ILE A 3 -28.82 8.36 -18.52
C ILE A 3 -27.35 7.95 -18.41
N PRO A 4 -26.39 8.89 -18.51
CA PRO A 4 -24.99 8.56 -18.30
C PRO A 4 -24.79 8.19 -16.83
N ILE A 5 -24.29 6.98 -16.61
CA ILE A 5 -23.88 6.50 -15.29
C ILE A 5 -22.47 7.05 -15.05
N CYS A 6 -22.30 7.86 -14.01
CA CYS A 6 -21.00 8.32 -13.55
C CYS A 6 -20.91 8.25 -12.03
N TYR A 7 -19.69 8.19 -11.50
CA TYR A 7 -19.45 8.25 -10.06
C TYR A 7 -19.95 9.58 -9.49
N GLN A 8 -20.65 9.53 -8.35
CA GLN A 8 -21.18 10.73 -7.68
C GLN A 8 -20.08 11.66 -7.17
N LYS A 9 -18.88 11.12 -6.89
CA LYS A 9 -17.67 11.87 -6.55
C LYS A 9 -16.47 11.23 -7.22
N LYS A 10 -15.53 12.05 -7.69
CA LYS A 10 -14.17 11.63 -7.99
C LYS A 10 -13.36 11.82 -6.70
N GLN A 11 -12.79 10.75 -6.18
CA GLN A 11 -11.87 10.78 -5.03
C GLN A 11 -10.43 10.66 -5.54
N ASP A 12 -9.50 11.26 -4.80
CA ASP A 12 -8.08 11.07 -5.05
C ASP A 12 -7.70 9.62 -4.71
N TRP A 13 -6.78 9.00 -5.45
CA TRP A 13 -6.40 7.61 -5.19
C TRP A 13 -5.76 7.46 -3.80
N SER A 14 -5.14 8.52 -3.28
CA SER A 14 -4.61 8.57 -1.92
C SER A 14 -5.68 8.37 -0.85
N ASP A 15 -6.94 8.69 -1.16
CA ASP A 15 -8.08 8.47 -0.27
C ASP A 15 -8.69 7.07 -0.43
N LEU A 16 -8.27 6.31 -1.44
CA LEU A 16 -8.79 4.98 -1.81
C LEU A 16 -7.83 3.84 -1.41
N THR A 17 -6.64 4.15 -0.91
CA THR A 17 -5.77 3.18 -0.24
C THR A 17 -6.45 2.69 1.04
N SER A 18 -7.11 1.53 0.95
CA SER A 18 -7.92 0.93 2.03
C SER A 18 -7.12 0.36 3.21
N HIS A 19 -5.83 0.65 3.30
CA HIS A 19 -4.90 0.02 4.24
C HIS A 19 -4.18 1.10 5.05
N ALA A 20 -3.87 0.77 6.31
CA ALA A 20 -3.24 1.68 7.27
C ALA A 20 -4.13 2.86 7.76
N ASP A 21 -5.39 2.96 7.33
CA ASP A 21 -6.37 3.82 8.03
C ASP A 21 -6.57 3.31 9.47
N ARG A 22 -6.61 4.23 10.44
CA ARG A 22 -6.80 3.93 11.87
C ARG A 22 -8.13 3.20 12.15
N THR A 23 -9.09 3.28 11.23
CA THR A 23 -10.36 2.55 11.29
C THR A 23 -10.43 1.34 10.37
N GLY A 24 -9.38 1.13 9.57
CA GLY A 24 -9.26 0.03 8.63
C GLY A 24 -9.11 -1.32 9.33
N LYS A 25 -9.56 -2.39 8.65
CA LYS A 25 -9.45 -3.77 9.14
C LYS A 25 -8.10 -4.42 8.81
N PHE A 26 -7.27 -3.74 8.02
CA PHE A 26 -6.05 -4.28 7.43
C PHE A 26 -4.89 -3.30 7.53
N GLY A 27 -3.70 -3.84 7.74
CA GLY A 27 -2.46 -3.08 7.85
C GLY A 27 -2.23 -2.51 9.25
N ILE A 28 -1.02 -1.99 9.44
CA ILE A 28 -0.61 -1.21 10.61
C ILE A 28 -0.30 0.19 10.08
N PRO A 29 -0.75 1.28 10.72
CA PRO A 29 -0.35 2.64 10.38
C PRO A 29 1.18 2.73 10.30
N SER A 30 1.73 3.36 9.25
CA SER A 30 3.18 3.34 9.02
C SER A 30 3.95 4.02 10.15
N GLU A 31 3.35 5.03 10.78
CA GLU A 31 3.86 5.71 11.96
C GLU A 31 3.93 4.81 13.21
N GLU A 32 3.20 3.70 13.25
CA GLU A 32 3.18 2.75 14.38
C GLU A 32 4.13 1.54 14.15
N ILE A 33 4.68 1.37 12.95
CA ILE A 33 5.46 0.18 12.58
C ILE A 33 6.74 0.10 13.41
N VAL A 34 7.54 1.16 13.48
CA VAL A 34 8.81 1.13 14.21
C VAL A 34 8.59 0.82 15.69
N GLU A 35 7.57 1.42 16.31
CA GLU A 35 7.22 1.13 17.70
C GLU A 35 6.76 -0.33 17.87
N THR A 36 5.97 -0.83 16.93
CA THR A 36 5.53 -2.24 16.94
C THR A 36 6.71 -3.19 16.89
N ILE A 37 7.73 -2.91 16.06
CA ILE A 37 8.95 -3.74 15.99
C ILE A 37 9.68 -3.76 17.33
N HIS A 38 9.80 -2.63 18.01
CA HIS A 38 10.44 -2.56 19.34
C HIS A 38 9.72 -3.38 20.41
N ARG A 39 8.41 -3.57 20.27
CA ARG A 39 7.61 -4.37 21.21
C ARG A 39 7.76 -5.88 21.00
N ILE A 40 8.39 -6.32 19.92
CA ILE A 40 8.62 -7.75 19.65
C ILE A 40 9.72 -8.27 20.59
N GLN A 41 9.35 -9.13 21.53
CA GLN A 41 10.28 -9.74 22.50
C GLN A 41 10.82 -11.12 22.06
N CYS A 42 10.59 -11.49 20.79
CA CYS A 42 11.00 -12.79 20.25
C CYS A 42 12.32 -12.67 19.48
N PRO A 43 13.47 -13.11 20.03
CA PRO A 43 14.77 -12.94 19.40
C PRO A 43 14.95 -13.79 18.14
N THR A 44 14.11 -14.80 17.93
CA THR A 44 14.12 -15.66 16.74
C THR A 44 13.22 -15.15 15.62
N LEU A 45 12.39 -14.13 15.89
CA LEU A 45 11.53 -13.54 14.86
C LEU A 45 12.35 -12.54 14.04
N ARG A 46 12.39 -12.77 12.73
CA ARG A 46 13.02 -11.88 11.76
C ARG A 46 11.94 -11.27 10.87
N ILE A 47 11.94 -9.94 10.76
CA ILE A 47 11.06 -9.22 9.85
C ILE A 47 11.74 -9.13 8.50
N GLN A 48 11.25 -9.92 7.55
CA GLN A 48 11.88 -10.07 6.24
C GLN A 48 11.47 -8.97 5.25
N GLY A 49 10.27 -8.40 5.43
CA GLY A 49 9.67 -7.55 4.42
C GLY A 49 8.53 -6.68 4.91
N LEU A 50 8.14 -5.74 4.05
CA LEU A 50 6.93 -4.93 4.16
C LEU A 50 5.96 -5.29 3.05
N HIS A 51 4.67 -5.35 3.37
CA HIS A 51 3.61 -5.63 2.43
C HIS A 51 2.57 -4.51 2.48
N VAL A 52 2.10 -4.13 1.30
CA VAL A 52 0.97 -3.23 1.09
C VAL A 52 0.13 -3.78 -0.05
N HIS A 53 -1.13 -3.40 -0.10
CA HIS A 53 -1.96 -3.59 -1.29
C HIS A 53 -2.40 -2.21 -1.76
N VAL A 54 -1.98 -1.86 -2.98
CA VAL A 54 -2.11 -0.51 -3.54
C VAL A 54 -3.57 -0.08 -3.65
N GLY A 55 -4.46 -1.04 -3.92
CA GLY A 55 -5.90 -0.82 -4.01
C GLY A 55 -6.50 -1.75 -5.06
N THR A 56 -7.63 -1.37 -5.65
CA THR A 56 -8.30 -2.20 -6.66
C THR A 56 -8.54 -1.38 -7.92
N MET A 57 -8.29 -1.99 -9.09
CA MET A 57 -8.57 -1.40 -10.40
C MET A 57 -7.87 -0.05 -10.64
N MET A 58 -6.61 0.05 -10.23
CA MET A 58 -5.77 1.18 -10.56
C MET A 58 -5.54 1.23 -12.07
N ASP A 59 -5.92 2.34 -12.68
CA ASP A 59 -5.86 2.62 -14.12
C ASP A 59 -4.60 3.40 -14.53
N HIS A 60 -3.68 3.62 -13.59
CA HIS A 60 -2.40 4.28 -13.82
C HIS A 60 -1.31 3.73 -12.89
N MET A 61 -0.04 3.81 -13.32
CA MET A 61 1.10 3.28 -12.57
C MET A 61 1.59 4.15 -11.40
N ALA A 62 1.20 5.43 -11.33
CA ALA A 62 1.73 6.37 -10.33
C ALA A 62 1.56 5.88 -8.87
N PRO A 63 0.42 5.32 -8.43
CA PRO A 63 0.24 4.85 -7.06
C PRO A 63 1.23 3.74 -6.66
N PHE A 64 1.59 2.86 -7.60
CA PHE A 64 2.60 1.82 -7.34
C PHE A 64 3.99 2.42 -7.12
N VAL A 65 4.34 3.45 -7.89
CA VAL A 65 5.62 4.15 -7.75
C VAL A 65 5.69 4.89 -6.41
N ASP A 66 4.63 5.63 -6.07
CA ASP A 66 4.56 6.40 -4.82
C ASP A 66 4.63 5.48 -3.60
N ILE A 67 3.91 4.36 -3.63
CA ILE A 67 3.92 3.37 -2.56
C ILE A 67 5.26 2.64 -2.46
N ALA A 68 5.90 2.29 -3.59
CA ALA A 68 7.23 1.69 -3.56
C ALA A 68 8.26 2.63 -2.93
N GLN A 69 8.20 3.93 -3.24
CA GLN A 69 9.05 4.94 -2.61
C GLN A 69 8.75 5.07 -1.11
N HIS A 70 7.48 5.08 -0.72
CA HIS A 70 7.09 5.14 0.69
C HIS A 70 7.60 3.92 1.48
N LEU A 71 7.43 2.70 0.93
CA LEU A 71 7.94 1.48 1.55
C LEU A 71 9.46 1.45 1.65
N GLN A 72 10.17 1.97 0.63
CA GLN A 72 11.62 2.10 0.69
C GLN A 72 12.05 3.03 1.84
N GLN A 73 11.39 4.19 1.98
CA GLN A 73 11.70 5.13 3.06
C GLN A 73 11.46 4.50 4.44
N LEU A 74 10.33 3.80 4.59
CA LEU A 74 10.02 3.09 5.83
C LEU A 74 11.03 1.96 6.12
N ALA A 75 11.46 1.21 5.10
CA ALA A 75 12.50 0.19 5.26
C ALA A 75 13.82 0.79 5.78
N VAL A 76 14.23 1.95 5.24
CA VAL A 76 15.40 2.70 5.72
C VAL A 76 15.21 3.15 7.16
N GLU A 77 14.03 3.67 7.52
CA GLU A 77 13.72 4.09 8.88
C GLU A 77 13.81 2.93 9.89
N ILE A 78 13.22 1.77 9.53
CA ILE A 78 13.29 0.56 10.34
C ILE A 78 14.74 0.12 10.56
N GLN A 79 15.57 0.16 9.52
CA GLN A 79 16.98 -0.20 9.62
C GLN A 79 17.78 0.78 10.48
N GLN A 80 17.44 2.07 10.48
CA GLN A 80 18.11 3.09 11.29
C GLN A 80 17.72 3.01 12.77
N GLN A 81 16.48 2.63 13.07
CA GLN A 81 15.93 2.66 14.43
C GLN A 81 15.88 1.28 15.10
N THR A 82 16.08 0.20 14.36
CA THR A 82 15.99 -1.18 14.87
C THR A 82 17.16 -2.04 14.39
N THR A 83 17.22 -3.30 14.85
CA THR A 83 18.19 -4.30 14.34
C THR A 83 17.67 -5.09 13.13
N GLN A 84 16.46 -4.79 12.66
CA GLN A 84 15.83 -5.51 11.54
C GLN A 84 16.29 -4.93 10.20
N VAL A 85 16.50 -5.81 9.22
CA VAL A 85 16.83 -5.45 7.84
C VAL A 85 15.74 -5.96 6.94
N ILE A 86 15.06 -5.04 6.26
CA ILE A 86 13.99 -5.31 5.32
C ILE A 86 14.61 -5.65 3.96
N GLU A 87 14.36 -6.86 3.46
CA GLU A 87 14.89 -7.34 2.18
C GLU A 87 13.80 -7.46 1.10
N ILE A 88 12.53 -7.47 1.49
CA ILE A 88 11.38 -7.65 0.59
C ILE A 88 10.43 -6.46 0.72
N LEU A 89 10.15 -5.81 -0.40
CA LEU A 89 9.02 -4.90 -0.53
C LEU A 89 7.98 -5.55 -1.44
N ASP A 90 6.81 -5.83 -0.90
CA ASP A 90 5.69 -6.44 -1.61
C ASP A 90 4.58 -5.40 -1.80
N LEU A 91 4.36 -4.99 -3.04
CA LEU A 91 3.32 -4.02 -3.41
C LEU A 91 1.93 -4.64 -3.49
N GLY A 92 1.83 -5.97 -3.33
CA GLY A 92 0.57 -6.69 -3.40
C GLY A 92 -0.08 -6.59 -4.78
N GLY A 93 -1.36 -6.25 -4.80
CA GLY A 93 -2.18 -6.20 -6.01
C GLY A 93 -2.84 -4.85 -6.24
N GLY A 94 -3.59 -4.77 -7.33
CA GLY A 94 -4.46 -3.62 -7.62
C GLY A 94 -4.43 -3.12 -9.05
N LEU A 95 -3.53 -3.63 -9.89
CA LEU A 95 -3.40 -3.20 -11.28
C LEU A 95 -4.68 -3.57 -12.04
N GLY A 96 -5.31 -2.56 -12.64
CA GLY A 96 -6.52 -2.73 -13.42
C GLY A 96 -6.26 -3.40 -14.76
N ILE A 97 -7.33 -3.98 -15.31
CA ILE A 97 -7.37 -4.47 -16.69
C ILE A 97 -8.58 -3.85 -17.38
N PRO A 98 -8.55 -3.65 -18.71
CA PRO A 98 -9.71 -3.14 -19.42
C PRO A 98 -10.85 -4.18 -19.37
N PHE A 99 -12.08 -3.72 -19.12
CA PHE A 99 -13.26 -4.59 -19.11
C PHE A 99 -13.94 -4.63 -20.48
N ALA A 100 -13.86 -3.55 -21.26
CA ALA A 100 -14.35 -3.49 -22.62
C ALA A 100 -13.53 -2.50 -23.46
N PRO A 101 -13.45 -2.66 -24.80
CA PRO A 101 -12.96 -1.58 -25.66
C PRO A 101 -13.85 -0.33 -25.51
N PRO A 102 -13.31 0.89 -25.53
CA PRO A 102 -11.91 1.27 -25.76
C PRO A 102 -11.13 1.57 -24.46
N ASP A 103 -11.41 0.89 -23.36
CA ASP A 103 -10.71 1.12 -22.09
C ASP A 103 -9.19 0.97 -22.27
N GLU A 104 -8.43 1.96 -21.80
CA GLU A 104 -6.97 1.94 -21.78
C GLU A 104 -6.52 1.78 -20.31
N TYR A 105 -5.79 0.69 -20.03
CA TYR A 105 -5.20 0.34 -18.74
C TYR A 105 -3.85 -0.38 -18.97
N PRO A 106 -2.96 -0.41 -17.98
CA PRO A 106 -2.91 0.47 -16.82
C PRO A 106 -2.17 1.78 -17.14
#